data_AF-A0A026VUM5-F1
#
_entry.id   AF-A0A026VUM5-F1
#
_cell.length_a   1.000
_cell.length_b   1.000
_cell.length_c   1.000
_cell.angle_alpha   90.00
_cell.angle_beta   90.00
_cell.angle_gamma   90.00
#
_symmetry.space_group_name_H-M   'P 1'
#
loop_
_entity.id
_entity.type
_entity.pdbx_description
1 polymer ?
#
loop_
_entity_poly.entity_id
_entity_poly.type
_entity_poly.pdbx_seq_one_letter_code
_entity_poly.pdbx_strand_id
1 'polypeptide(L)'
;QAGDYVVTVDLSNETDAYLAGHRLEGRVFFPGVGYLVLIWKIFAQMHGIHFERLPVIFENVHFQRSTIIPKEGAITFLINIFRETGFFQICESNSVVITGNIRVSKNIKKEQLDLPPLSPPTDKENLPMNTGDVYKQLNLQGYEYSGIFQGVKSCDNYGTTGVLHWFNDWIPYLDSMLHFVIAFYHRVT
;
A
#
# COMPACT_ATOMS: atom_id res chain seq x y z
N GLN A 1 -6.49 -1.71 26.95
CA GLN A 1 -7.61 -2.53 26.42
C GLN A 1 -7.39 -2.76 24.92
N ALA A 2 -7.31 -4.02 24.48
CA ALA A 2 -7.28 -4.36 23.05
C ALA A 2 -8.70 -4.26 22.47
N GLY A 3 -8.82 -3.77 21.25
CA GLY A 3 -10.07 -3.85 20.50
C GLY A 3 -9.93 -4.88 19.40
N ASP A 4 -10.89 -5.80 19.32
CA ASP A 4 -10.97 -6.81 18.27
C ASP A 4 -11.91 -6.26 17.19
N TYR A 5 -11.37 -6.04 15.99
CA TYR A 5 -12.09 -5.49 14.86
C TYR A 5 -12.17 -6.53 13.75
N VAL A 6 -13.32 -6.60 13.08
CA VAL A 6 -13.53 -7.52 11.97
C VAL A 6 -13.79 -6.69 10.71
N VAL A 7 -13.03 -6.97 9.66
CA VAL A 7 -13.19 -6.36 8.33
C VAL A 7 -13.37 -7.47 7.32
N THR A 8 -14.47 -7.43 6.58
CA THR A 8 -14.75 -8.37 5.49
C THR A 8 -14.54 -7.66 4.16
N VAL A 9 -13.88 -8.34 3.22
CA VAL A 9 -13.60 -7.84 1.87
C VAL A 9 -14.17 -8.82 0.86
N ASP A 10 -15.00 -8.32 -0.05
CA ASP A 10 -15.67 -9.13 -1.09
C ASP A 10 -15.68 -8.36 -2.42
N LEU A 11 -15.10 -8.94 -3.48
CA LEU A 11 -15.00 -8.25 -4.77
C LEU A 11 -16.36 -7.98 -5.45
N SER A 12 -17.43 -8.63 -5.00
CA SER A 12 -18.80 -8.36 -5.46
C SER A 12 -19.41 -7.11 -4.83
N ASN A 13 -18.85 -6.62 -3.71
CA ASN A 13 -19.28 -5.37 -3.09
C ASN A 13 -18.71 -4.17 -3.84
N GLU A 14 -19.54 -3.15 -4.09
CA GLU A 14 -19.15 -1.92 -4.80
C GLU A 14 -17.94 -1.22 -4.14
N THR A 15 -17.86 -1.23 -2.82
CA THR A 15 -16.78 -0.59 -2.05
C THR A 15 -15.43 -1.28 -2.19
N ASP A 16 -15.42 -2.57 -2.55
CA ASP A 16 -14.22 -3.41 -2.59
C ASP A 16 -13.85 -3.85 -4.01
N ALA A 17 -14.76 -3.70 -4.98
CA ALA A 17 -14.59 -4.15 -6.36
C ALA A 17 -13.32 -3.60 -7.03
N TYR A 18 -12.86 -2.40 -6.65
CA TYR A 18 -11.64 -1.80 -7.17
C TYR A 18 -10.38 -2.64 -6.85
N LEU A 19 -10.39 -3.44 -5.78
CA LEU A 19 -9.28 -4.32 -5.39
C LEU A 19 -9.00 -5.38 -6.46
N ALA A 20 -9.96 -5.71 -7.33
CA ALA A 20 -9.73 -6.57 -8.49
C ALA A 20 -8.64 -6.03 -9.43
N GLY A 21 -8.33 -4.73 -9.36
CA GLY A 21 -7.24 -4.10 -10.08
C GLY A 21 -5.84 -4.44 -9.59
N HIS A 22 -5.69 -4.98 -8.36
CA HIS A 22 -4.42 -5.38 -7.78
C HIS A 22 -4.16 -6.88 -8.03
N ARG A 23 -3.71 -7.20 -9.25
CA ARG A 23 -3.57 -8.57 -9.75
C ARG A 23 -2.11 -8.92 -10.01
N LEU A 24 -1.73 -10.14 -9.63
CA LEU A 24 -0.42 -10.74 -9.87
C LEU A 24 -0.63 -12.18 -10.35
N GLU A 25 -0.07 -12.51 -11.52
CA GLU A 25 -0.14 -13.86 -12.11
C GLU A 25 -1.55 -14.48 -12.13
N GLY A 26 -2.55 -13.69 -12.55
CA GLY A 26 -3.93 -14.11 -12.70
C GLY A 26 -4.75 -14.15 -11.40
N ARG A 27 -4.17 -13.79 -10.24
CA ARG A 27 -4.84 -13.80 -8.94
C ARG A 27 -4.90 -12.40 -8.35
N VAL A 28 -6.03 -12.10 -7.70
CA VAL A 28 -6.20 -10.84 -6.98
C VAL A 28 -5.60 -10.99 -5.59
N PHE A 29 -4.68 -10.11 -5.23
CA PHE A 29 -4.10 -10.08 -3.90
C PHE A 29 -4.60 -8.86 -3.16
N PHE A 30 -4.85 -9.00 -1.86
CA PHE A 30 -5.07 -7.83 -1.03
C PHE A 30 -3.76 -7.03 -0.94
N PRO A 31 -3.74 -5.72 -1.26
CA PRO A 31 -2.52 -4.92 -1.26
C PRO A 31 -1.88 -4.89 0.13
N GLY A 32 -0.56 -5.02 0.22
CA GLY A 32 0.15 -4.97 1.50
C GLY A 32 -0.10 -3.65 2.23
N VAL A 33 -0.08 -2.53 1.50
CA VAL A 33 -0.42 -1.20 2.04
C VAL A 33 -1.88 -1.10 2.50
N GLY A 34 -2.77 -1.94 1.96
CA GLY A 34 -4.17 -2.04 2.39
C GLY A 34 -4.29 -2.38 3.87
N TYR A 35 -3.41 -3.26 4.39
CA TYR A 35 -3.37 -3.58 5.81
C TYR A 35 -3.04 -2.36 6.66
N LEU A 36 -2.05 -1.57 6.24
CA LEU A 36 -1.63 -0.37 6.96
C LEU A 36 -2.76 0.67 6.99
N VAL A 37 -3.48 0.84 5.88
CA VAL A 37 -4.65 1.74 5.82
C VAL A 37 -5.78 1.25 6.74
N LEU A 38 -6.04 -0.07 6.81
CA LEU A 38 -7.02 -0.62 7.75
C LEU A 38 -6.62 -0.34 9.21
N ILE A 39 -5.36 -0.60 9.58
CA ILE A 39 -4.82 -0.30 10.92
C ILE A 39 -4.95 1.19 11.22
N TRP A 40 -4.59 2.06 10.27
CA TRP A 40 -4.66 3.52 10.46
C TRP A 40 -6.10 3.99 10.71
N LYS A 41 -7.06 3.52 9.91
CA LYS A 41 -8.49 3.85 10.08
C LYS A 41 -9.01 3.44 11.47
N ILE A 42 -8.73 2.21 11.88
CA ILE A 42 -9.17 1.67 13.17
C ILE A 42 -8.46 2.39 14.32
N PHE A 43 -7.15 2.60 14.23
CA PHE A 43 -6.39 3.30 15.25
C PHE A 43 -6.86 4.74 15.43
N ALA A 44 -7.22 5.43 14.35
CA ALA A 44 -7.80 6.76 14.41
C ALA A 44 -9.20 6.76 15.02
N GLN A 45 -10.04 5.78 14.67
CA GLN A 45 -11.34 5.58 15.31
C GLN A 45 -11.19 5.36 16.82
N MET A 46 -10.19 4.62 17.29
CA MET A 46 -9.89 4.46 18.72
C MET A 46 -9.56 5.77 19.43
N HIS A 47 -9.09 6.78 18.69
CA HIS A 47 -8.82 8.13 19.18
C HIS A 47 -9.99 9.11 18.96
N GLY A 48 -11.09 8.67 18.34
CA GLY A 48 -12.22 9.55 17.99
C GLY A 48 -11.89 10.59 16.93
N ILE A 49 -10.89 10.33 16.08
CA ILE A 49 -10.41 11.28 15.06
C ILE A 49 -10.57 10.65 13.67
N HIS A 50 -10.94 11.45 12.67
CA HIS A 50 -10.92 10.99 11.28
C HIS A 50 -9.49 10.64 10.86
N PHE A 51 -9.27 9.49 10.23
CA PHE A 51 -7.92 8.95 10.01
C PHE A 51 -6.97 9.93 9.29
N GLU A 52 -7.43 10.64 8.25
CA GLU A 52 -6.62 11.64 7.54
C GLU A 52 -6.19 12.84 8.40
N ARG A 53 -6.78 13.03 9.58
CA ARG A 53 -6.41 14.07 10.55
C ARG A 53 -5.51 13.56 11.67
N LEU A 54 -5.18 12.26 11.68
CA LEU A 54 -4.31 11.65 12.67
C LEU A 54 -2.99 11.22 12.02
N PRO A 55 -1.91 12.01 12.12
CA PRO A 55 -0.61 11.59 11.63
C PRO A 55 -0.07 10.43 12.47
N VAL A 56 0.25 9.33 11.80
CA VAL A 56 0.74 8.09 12.44
C VAL A 56 2.08 7.66 11.88
N ILE A 57 2.80 6.87 12.67
CA ILE A 57 4.06 6.26 12.29
C ILE A 57 3.92 4.77 12.51
N PHE A 58 4.26 4.02 11.46
CA PHE A 58 4.34 2.57 11.48
C PHE A 58 5.78 2.15 11.71
N GLU A 59 6.01 1.26 12.67
CA GLU A 59 7.34 0.81 13.07
C GLU A 59 7.36 -0.72 13.16
N ASN A 60 8.47 -1.32 12.77
CA ASN A 60 8.68 -2.77 12.84
C ASN A 60 7.54 -3.55 12.17
N VAL A 61 7.10 -3.11 11.00
CA VAL A 61 6.07 -3.78 10.22
C VAL A 61 6.65 -5.02 9.57
N HIS A 62 6.00 -6.16 9.79
CA HIS A 62 6.38 -7.45 9.22
C HIS A 62 5.18 -8.04 8.49
N PHE A 63 5.33 -8.26 7.19
CA PHE A 63 4.36 -8.99 6.36
C PHE A 63 4.74 -10.47 6.37
N GLN A 64 3.88 -11.34 6.91
CA GLN A 64 4.17 -12.77 7.03
C GLN A 64 3.79 -13.53 5.76
N ARG A 65 2.70 -13.13 5.11
CA ARG A 65 2.24 -13.72 3.85
C ARG A 65 1.29 -12.78 3.11
N SER A 66 1.23 -12.94 1.79
CA SER A 66 0.20 -12.31 0.97
C SER A 66 -1.16 -12.98 1.18
N THR A 67 -2.25 -12.22 0.98
CA THR A 67 -3.63 -12.76 1.02
C THR A 67 -4.25 -12.68 -0.36
N ILE A 68 -4.79 -13.80 -0.82
CA ILE A 68 -5.53 -13.87 -2.09
C ILE A 68 -6.98 -13.53 -1.82
N ILE A 69 -7.57 -12.64 -2.61
CA ILE A 69 -9.00 -12.36 -2.60
C ILE A 69 -9.65 -13.32 -3.62
N PRO A 70 -10.59 -14.18 -3.20
CA PRO A 70 -11.28 -15.08 -4.12
C PRO A 70 -12.15 -14.27 -5.09
N LYS A 71 -12.41 -14.82 -6.28
CA LYS A 71 -13.32 -14.20 -7.25
C LYS A 71 -14.77 -14.19 -6.76
N GLU A 72 -15.14 -15.18 -5.96
CA GLU A 72 -16.47 -15.35 -5.38
C GLU A 72 -16.33 -15.54 -3.87
N GLY A 73 -17.22 -14.89 -3.11
CA GLY A 73 -17.19 -14.87 -1.66
C GLY A 73 -16.23 -13.82 -1.09
N ALA A 74 -16.02 -13.91 0.22
CA ALA A 74 -15.34 -12.88 0.98
C ALA A 74 -14.16 -13.43 1.79
N ILE A 75 -13.16 -12.59 2.02
CA ILE A 75 -12.14 -12.81 3.04
C ILE A 75 -12.47 -11.99 4.28
N THR A 76 -12.11 -12.49 5.46
CA THR A 76 -12.34 -11.80 6.73
C THR A 76 -11.02 -11.63 7.47
N PHE A 77 -10.73 -10.37 7.80
CA PHE A 77 -9.60 -9.98 8.63
C PHE A 77 -10.05 -9.77 10.07
N LEU A 78 -9.37 -10.44 11.00
CA LEU A 78 -9.45 -10.15 12.42
C LEU A 78 -8.26 -9.26 12.80
N ILE A 79 -8.54 -8.06 13.31
CA ILE A 79 -7.58 -7.00 13.54
C ILE A 79 -7.55 -6.69 15.03
N ASN A 80 -6.36 -6.77 15.62
CA ASN A 80 -6.13 -6.45 17.03
C ASN A 80 -5.15 -5.30 17.13
N ILE A 81 -5.47 -4.29 17.93
CA ILE A 81 -4.55 -3.19 18.25
C ILE A 81 -4.52 -2.96 19.76
N PHE A 82 -3.34 -3.09 20.35
CA PHE A 82 -3.10 -2.83 21.76
C PHE A 82 -2.84 -1.34 21.96
N ARG A 83 -3.84 -0.61 22.46
CA ARG A 83 -3.79 0.86 22.58
C ARG A 83 -2.55 1.39 23.32
N GLU A 84 -2.09 0.69 24.35
CA GLU A 84 -0.98 1.15 25.21
C GLU A 84 0.38 1.04 24.54
N THR A 85 0.62 -0.04 23.81
CA THR A 85 1.91 -0.30 23.16
C THR A 85 1.93 0.14 21.70
N GLY A 86 0.76 0.26 21.06
CA GLY A 86 0.63 0.44 19.63
C GLY A 86 0.84 -0.85 18.84
N PHE A 87 1.12 -1.99 19.49
CA PHE A 87 1.29 -3.26 18.80
C PHE A 87 -0.01 -3.63 18.08
N PHE A 88 0.10 -4.00 16.81
CA PHE A 88 -1.01 -4.47 16.02
C PHE A 88 -0.71 -5.82 15.37
N GLN A 89 -1.78 -6.54 15.10
CA GLN A 89 -1.77 -7.81 14.39
C GLN A 89 -3.03 -7.93 13.55
N ILE A 90 -2.88 -8.42 12.32
CA ILE A 90 -4.00 -8.86 11.48
C ILE A 90 -3.87 -10.35 11.23
N CYS A 91 -4.98 -11.05 11.39
CA CYS A 91 -5.14 -12.46 11.05
C CYS A 91 -6.17 -12.62 9.93
N GLU A 92 -5.94 -13.59 9.07
CA GLU A 92 -6.89 -14.08 8.06
C GLU A 92 -6.90 -15.62 8.19
N SER A 93 -8.08 -16.22 8.23
CA SER A 93 -8.25 -17.69 8.44
C SER A 93 -7.40 -18.25 9.60
N ASN A 94 -7.44 -17.58 10.76
CA ASN A 94 -6.68 -17.92 11.98
C ASN A 94 -5.15 -17.89 11.86
N SER A 95 -4.61 -17.33 10.77
CA SER A 95 -3.17 -17.18 10.55
C SER A 95 -2.78 -15.71 10.41
N VAL A 96 -1.64 -15.34 11.00
CA VAL A 96 -1.12 -13.97 10.98
C VAL A 96 -0.68 -13.59 9.57
N VAL A 97 -1.09 -12.41 9.11
CA VAL A 97 -0.70 -11.86 7.80
C VAL A 97 0.19 -10.63 7.91
N ILE A 98 -0.02 -9.81 8.94
CA ILE A 98 0.84 -8.67 9.26
C ILE A 98 0.93 -8.45 10.77
N THR A 99 2.09 -7.99 11.24
CA THR A 99 2.29 -7.44 12.58
C THR A 99 3.08 -6.14 12.51
N GLY A 100 3.02 -5.35 13.57
CA GLY A 100 3.88 -4.18 13.73
C GLY A 100 3.47 -3.31 14.90
N ASN A 101 3.97 -2.08 14.92
CA ASN A 101 3.57 -1.07 15.88
C ASN A 101 3.07 0.18 15.15
N ILE A 102 2.05 0.82 15.71
CA ILE A 102 1.53 2.10 15.26
C ILE A 102 1.51 3.09 16.43
N ARG A 103 1.97 4.32 16.19
CA ARG A 103 1.88 5.41 17.17
C ARG A 103 1.45 6.72 16.53
N VAL A 104 0.82 7.58 17.32
CA VAL A 104 0.54 8.96 16.91
C VAL A 104 1.84 9.76 16.90
N SER A 105 2.08 10.53 15.84
CA SER A 105 3.19 11.47 15.82
C SER A 105 2.85 12.73 16.61
N LYS A 106 3.73 13.13 17.53
CA LYS A 106 3.61 14.42 18.24
C LYS A 106 4.02 15.60 17.35
N ASN A 107 4.89 15.36 16.39
CA ASN A 107 5.35 16.36 15.43
C ASN A 107 5.85 15.66 14.15
N ILE A 108 4.95 15.53 13.17
CA ILE A 108 5.24 14.78 11.95
C ILE A 108 6.42 15.35 11.16
N LYS A 109 6.67 16.66 11.24
CA LYS A 109 7.81 17.31 10.57
C LYS A 109 9.16 16.84 11.10
N LYS A 110 9.24 16.48 12.39
CA LYS A 110 10.47 15.97 13.01
C LYS A 110 10.73 14.49 12.73
N GLU A 111 9.72 13.78 12.23
CA GLU A 111 9.76 12.35 11.95
C GLU A 111 10.04 12.08 10.47
N GLN A 112 9.97 13.13 9.64
CA GLN A 112 10.35 13.10 8.24
C GLN A 112 11.85 13.30 8.10
N LEU A 113 12.45 12.59 7.14
CA LEU A 113 13.83 12.82 6.74
C LEU A 113 13.91 14.13 5.94
N ASP A 114 14.91 14.95 6.24
CA ASP A 114 15.26 16.12 5.44
C ASP A 114 16.09 15.66 4.24
N LEU A 115 15.41 15.24 3.18
CA LEU A 115 16.04 14.76 1.96
C LEU A 115 16.15 15.91 0.94
N PRO A 116 17.31 16.04 0.26
CA PRO A 116 17.42 16.98 -0.84
C PRO A 116 16.45 16.60 -1.96
N PRO A 117 16.00 17.57 -2.78
CA PRO A 117 15.18 17.27 -3.95
C PRO A 117 15.88 16.26 -4.86
N LEU A 118 15.19 15.18 -5.20
CA LEU A 118 15.67 14.24 -6.21
C LEU A 118 15.72 14.95 -7.56
N SER A 119 16.85 14.82 -8.25
CA SER A 119 17.01 15.33 -9.61
C SER A 119 16.99 14.15 -10.57
N PRO A 120 16.27 14.25 -11.71
CA PRO A 120 16.34 13.22 -12.73
C PRO A 120 17.79 13.07 -13.22
N PRO A 121 18.22 11.85 -13.60
CA PRO A 121 19.55 11.65 -14.18
C PRO A 121 19.77 12.56 -15.39
N THR A 122 20.92 13.24 -15.46
CA THR A 122 21.24 14.19 -16.53
C THR A 122 21.97 13.53 -17.71
N ASP A 123 22.12 12.22 -17.69
CA ASP A 123 22.73 11.50 -18.80
C ASP A 123 21.81 11.51 -20.04
N LYS A 124 22.40 11.16 -21.19
CA LYS A 124 21.67 11.10 -22.47
C LYS A 124 20.77 9.87 -22.59
N GLU A 125 20.86 8.94 -21.64
CA GLU A 125 20.12 7.67 -21.62
C GLU A 125 18.84 7.76 -20.78
N ASN A 126 18.67 8.86 -20.03
CA ASN A 126 17.44 9.18 -19.34
C ASN A 126 16.30 9.40 -20.34
N LEU A 127 15.32 8.50 -20.28
CA LEU A 127 14.14 8.53 -21.12
C LEU A 127 12.90 8.60 -20.22
N PRO A 128 11.97 9.53 -20.51
CA PRO A 128 10.70 9.58 -19.80
C PRO A 128 9.85 8.36 -20.18
N MET A 129 9.29 7.70 -19.16
CA MET A 129 8.29 6.66 -19.29
C MET A 129 6.92 7.21 -18.92
N ASN A 130 5.91 6.95 -19.76
CA ASN A 130 4.51 7.23 -19.42
C ASN A 130 3.87 6.04 -18.69
N THR A 131 2.63 6.20 -18.22
CA THR A 131 1.84 5.12 -17.59
C THR A 131 1.88 3.82 -18.39
N GLY A 132 1.66 3.87 -19.70
CA GLY A 132 1.64 2.69 -20.57
C GLY A 132 2.98 1.96 -20.59
N ASP A 133 4.09 2.68 -20.64
CA ASP A 133 5.44 2.09 -20.62
C ASP A 133 5.71 1.37 -19.29
N VAL A 134 5.40 2.03 -18.16
CA VAL A 134 5.61 1.48 -16.80
C VAL A 134 4.78 0.23 -16.58
N TYR A 135 3.48 0.28 -16.86
CA TYR A 135 2.59 -0.86 -16.61
C TYR A 135 2.75 -1.98 -17.63
N LYS A 136 3.24 -1.69 -18.84
CA LYS A 136 3.70 -2.74 -19.76
C LYS A 136 4.91 -3.48 -19.19
N GLN A 137 5.88 -2.77 -18.62
CA GLN A 137 7.06 -3.40 -17.99
C GLN A 137 6.66 -4.25 -16.77
N LEU A 138 5.79 -3.74 -15.90
CA LEU A 138 5.25 -4.49 -14.76
C LEU A 138 4.46 -5.72 -15.20
N ASN A 139 3.66 -5.61 -16.27
CA ASN A 139 2.92 -6.74 -16.82
C ASN A 139 3.83 -7.87 -17.33
N LEU A 140 4.96 -7.53 -17.96
CA LEU A 140 5.98 -8.52 -18.36
C LEU A 140 6.61 -9.24 -17.15
N GLN A 141 6.55 -8.67 -15.96
CA GLN A 141 7.00 -9.26 -14.69
C GLN A 141 5.87 -9.99 -13.93
N GLY A 142 4.68 -10.12 -14.53
CA GLY A 142 3.52 -10.78 -13.92
C GLY A 142 2.59 -9.86 -13.11
N TYR A 143 2.96 -8.59 -12.91
CA TYR A 143 2.12 -7.61 -12.23
C TYR A 143 1.06 -7.04 -13.19
N GLU A 144 -0.16 -7.50 -13.04
CA GLU A 144 -1.29 -7.19 -13.92
C GLU A 144 -2.17 -6.07 -13.36
N TYR A 145 -1.54 -4.99 -12.87
CA TYR A 145 -2.25 -3.84 -12.34
C TYR A 145 -3.23 -3.23 -13.35
N SER A 146 -4.41 -2.84 -12.88
CA SER A 146 -5.45 -2.21 -13.71
C SER A 146 -6.31 -1.23 -12.92
N GLY A 147 -7.07 -0.39 -13.63
CA GLY A 147 -7.93 0.61 -13.01
C GLY A 147 -7.13 1.62 -12.19
N ILE A 148 -7.60 1.92 -10.97
CA ILE A 148 -6.96 2.92 -10.10
C ILE A 148 -5.60 2.46 -9.53
N PHE A 149 -5.26 1.18 -9.65
CA PHE A 149 -3.90 0.69 -9.36
C PHE A 149 -2.89 1.04 -10.47
N GLN A 150 -3.32 1.61 -11.60
CA GLN A 150 -2.42 2.21 -12.58
C GLN A 150 -2.07 3.69 -12.24
N GLY A 151 -1.68 3.95 -11.00
CA GLY A 151 -1.42 5.30 -10.48
C GLY A 151 -0.13 5.97 -10.95
N VAL A 152 0.85 5.27 -11.54
CA VAL A 152 2.06 5.92 -12.07
C VAL A 152 1.72 6.70 -13.34
N LYS A 153 1.78 8.04 -13.27
CA LYS A 153 1.55 8.94 -14.41
C LYS A 153 2.75 8.97 -15.35
N SER A 154 3.94 9.14 -14.76
CA SER A 154 5.21 9.18 -15.50
C SER A 154 6.39 9.00 -14.54
N CYS A 155 7.53 8.54 -15.07
CA CYS A 155 8.80 8.54 -14.36
C CYS A 155 9.98 8.58 -15.33
N ASP A 156 11.19 8.75 -14.82
CA ASP A 156 12.39 8.37 -15.57
C ASP A 156 12.54 6.84 -15.65
N ASN A 157 13.29 6.38 -16.65
CA ASN A 157 13.60 4.97 -16.87
C ASN A 157 14.56 4.35 -15.84
N TYR A 158 15.02 5.12 -14.85
CA TYR A 158 15.74 4.63 -13.68
C TYR A 158 14.84 4.50 -12.44
N GLY A 159 13.59 4.98 -12.50
CA GLY A 159 12.69 4.99 -11.35
C GLY A 159 13.10 5.94 -10.23
N THR A 160 13.98 6.91 -10.51
CA THR A 160 14.51 7.84 -9.49
C THR A 160 13.48 8.88 -9.10
N THR A 161 12.77 9.41 -10.09
CA THR A 161 11.76 10.47 -9.96
C THR A 161 10.52 10.09 -10.75
N GLY A 162 9.35 10.52 -10.27
CA GLY A 162 8.10 10.23 -10.93
C GLY A 162 6.93 11.03 -10.40
N VAL A 163 5.80 10.88 -11.07
CA VAL A 163 4.54 11.52 -10.75
C VAL A 163 3.48 10.44 -10.59
N LEU A 164 2.72 10.53 -9.50
CA LEU A 164 1.59 9.66 -9.20
C LEU A 164 0.27 10.40 -9.37
N HIS A 165 -0.76 9.68 -9.80
CA HIS A 165 -2.15 10.12 -9.74
C HIS A 165 -2.71 9.96 -8.32
N TRP A 166 -3.50 10.94 -7.88
CA TRP A 166 -4.32 10.83 -6.68
C TRP A 166 -5.77 10.57 -7.08
N PHE A 167 -6.27 9.37 -6.76
CA PHE A 167 -7.65 8.96 -7.05
C PHE A 167 -8.58 9.03 -5.84
N ASN A 168 -8.24 9.86 -4.85
CA ASN A 168 -8.97 9.95 -3.58
C ASN A 168 -9.05 8.62 -2.80
N ASP A 169 -8.06 7.75 -3.00
CA ASP A 169 -7.92 6.50 -2.25
C ASP A 169 -6.46 6.27 -1.90
N TRP A 170 -6.21 6.09 -0.60
CA TRP A 170 -4.87 5.89 -0.04
C TRP A 170 -4.26 4.55 -0.42
N ILE A 171 -5.07 3.50 -0.59
CA ILE A 171 -4.57 2.16 -0.89
C ILE A 171 -3.83 2.13 -2.24
N PRO A 172 -4.47 2.46 -3.38
CA PRO A 172 -3.78 2.46 -4.67
C PRO A 172 -2.71 3.55 -4.77
N TYR A 173 -2.85 4.68 -4.07
CA TYR A 173 -1.82 5.73 -4.07
C TYR A 173 -0.52 5.26 -3.41
N LEU A 174 -0.60 4.71 -2.20
CA LEU A 174 0.56 4.17 -1.49
C LEU A 174 1.13 2.94 -2.21
N ASP A 175 0.28 2.12 -2.81
CA ASP A 175 0.71 0.96 -3.60
C ASP A 175 1.52 1.41 -4.84
N SER A 176 1.06 2.46 -5.51
CA SER A 176 1.76 3.03 -6.66
C SER A 176 3.15 3.60 -6.33
N MET A 177 3.42 3.97 -5.07
CA MET A 177 4.77 4.34 -4.64
C MET A 177 5.72 3.13 -4.67
N LEU A 178 5.22 1.93 -4.38
CA LEU A 178 6.00 0.69 -4.42
C LEU A 178 6.30 0.24 -5.85
N HIS A 179 5.48 0.64 -6.82
CA HIS A 179 5.68 0.27 -8.23
C HIS A 179 7.02 0.76 -8.79
N PHE A 180 7.53 1.90 -8.33
CA PHE A 180 8.87 2.35 -8.72
C PHE A 180 9.94 1.37 -8.26
N VAL A 181 9.86 0.90 -7.03
CA VAL A 181 10.81 -0.08 -6.50
C VAL A 181 10.69 -1.40 -7.27
N ILE A 182 9.46 -1.86 -7.52
CA ILE A 182 9.19 -3.14 -8.18
C ILE A 182 9.63 -3.11 -9.65
N ALA A 183 9.20 -2.11 -10.42
CA ALA A 183 9.45 -2.01 -11.85
C ALA A 183 10.96 -1.97 -12.16
N PHE A 184 11.75 -1.34 -11.30
CA PHE A 184 13.18 -1.08 -11.53
C PHE A 184 14.12 -1.90 -10.63
N TYR A 185 13.60 -2.81 -9.79
CA TYR A 185 14.39 -3.60 -8.83
C TYR A 185 15.60 -4.30 -9.47
N HIS A 186 15.41 -4.91 -10.64
CA HIS A 186 16.46 -5.67 -11.36
C HIS A 186 17.55 -4.81 -12.00
N ARG A 187 17.45 -3.47 -11.96
CA ARG A 187 18.48 -2.56 -12.51
C ARG A 187 19.45 -2.04 -11.44
N VAL A 188 19.23 -2.41 -10.17
CA VAL A 188 20.05 -1.99 -9.02
C VAL A 188 21.05 -3.08 -8.59
N THR A 189 21.04 -4.24 -9.26
CA THR A 189 21.99 -5.36 -9.09
C THR A 189 22.78 -5.61 -10.35
#